data_AF-A0A9D0ZVZ5-F1
#
_entry.id   AF-A0A9D0ZVZ5-F1
#
_cell.length_a   1.000
_cell.length_b   1.000
_cell.length_c   1.000
_cell.angle_alpha   90.00
_cell.angle_beta   90.00
_cell.angle_gamma   90.00
#
_symmetry.space_group_name_H-M   'P 1'
#
loop_
_entity.id
_entity.type
_entity.pdbx_description
1 polymer ?
#
loop_
_entity_poly.entity_id
_entity_poly.type
_entity_poly.pdbx_seq_one_letter_code
_entity_poly.pdbx_strand_id
1 'polypeptide(L)'
;MDYIVFDLEWNQCPDGKDKEDKRLPFEIIQIGAVKLNEQFEETDRFNEYIRPVLYKTLHFHTREILHVDIQSLRRARSFPEVASDFFSWCGTDPVYCTWGSSDLLELQRNLTFHGMESPFPFPLFYLDIQKNFSLQMEDGKSRRSLEYVSNLLNLPKGIPFHNALSDSIYTSRVMQKLDKQALLDYFSIDYYRVPGSRKEEILVQYGTYSKFVSKTFANKNDAMRDRKVASTPCYLCKKPAKKKIRWFTGNSRNYYCLCYCETHGWLKGKIRLKKTEEDRVFAVKTLKLIGTEEAKRIVDRKDAVRRKNQRHRSS
;
A
#
# COMPACT_ATOMS: atom_id res chain seq x y z
N MET A 1 21.12 10.46 1.79
CA MET A 1 19.82 9.79 1.96
C MET A 1 19.77 8.69 0.92
N ASP A 2 19.61 7.44 1.36
CA ASP A 2 19.57 6.30 0.45
C ASP A 2 18.12 5.87 0.20
N TYR A 3 17.82 5.53 -1.04
CA TYR A 3 16.53 4.96 -1.44
C TYR A 3 16.70 3.48 -1.74
N ILE A 4 15.94 2.65 -1.05
CA ILE A 4 15.98 1.20 -1.23
C ILE A 4 14.76 0.80 -2.04
N VAL A 5 14.98 0.62 -3.35
CA VAL A 5 13.96 0.08 -4.26
C VAL A 5 14.04 -1.43 -4.18
N PHE A 6 13.02 -2.08 -3.65
CA PHE A 6 13.02 -3.53 -3.51
C PHE A 6 11.70 -4.15 -3.95
N ASP A 7 11.79 -5.42 -4.27
CA ASP A 7 10.70 -6.31 -4.67
C ASP A 7 10.95 -7.68 -4.04
N LEU A 8 9.90 -8.47 -3.87
CA LEU A 8 9.96 -9.77 -3.23
C LEU A 8 9.27 -10.83 -4.08
N GLU A 9 9.90 -12.00 -4.18
CA GLU A 9 9.20 -13.19 -4.65
C GLU A 9 8.85 -14.08 -3.46
N TRP A 10 7.66 -14.68 -3.48
CA TRP A 10 7.17 -15.53 -2.40
C TRP A 10 6.49 -16.80 -2.92
N ASN A 11 6.53 -17.84 -2.09
CA ASN A 11 5.75 -19.05 -2.26
C ASN A 11 4.46 -18.96 -1.44
N GLN A 12 3.45 -19.73 -1.86
CA GLN A 12 2.16 -19.82 -1.18
C GLN A 12 1.76 -21.28 -0.99
N CYS A 13 0.72 -21.54 -0.19
CA CYS A 13 0.29 -22.90 0.11
C CYS A 13 -0.04 -23.70 -1.17
N PRO A 14 0.72 -24.77 -1.48
CA PRO A 14 0.52 -25.55 -2.72
C PRO A 14 -0.81 -26.33 -2.73
N ASP A 15 -1.35 -26.64 -1.55
CA ASP A 15 -2.59 -27.42 -1.39
C ASP A 15 -3.86 -26.57 -1.34
N GLY A 16 -3.73 -25.26 -1.63
CA GLY A 16 -4.83 -24.32 -1.68
C GLY A 16 -5.11 -23.61 -0.35
N LYS A 17 -5.99 -22.60 -0.44
CA LYS A 17 -6.21 -21.60 0.61
C LYS A 17 -6.75 -22.16 1.93
N ASP A 18 -7.49 -23.28 1.89
CA ASP A 18 -8.08 -23.86 3.11
C ASP A 18 -7.03 -24.51 4.02
N LYS A 19 -5.83 -24.82 3.48
CA LYS A 19 -4.70 -25.41 4.20
C LYS A 19 -3.55 -24.43 4.44
N GLU A 20 -3.76 -23.16 4.10
CA GLU A 20 -2.81 -22.07 4.30
C GLU A 20 -2.59 -21.76 5.79
N ASP A 21 -1.33 -21.53 6.19
CA ASP A 21 -1.07 -20.96 7.51
C ASP A 21 -1.39 -19.46 7.47
N LYS A 22 -2.44 -19.07 8.21
CA LYS A 22 -2.91 -17.68 8.24
C LYS A 22 -1.86 -16.68 8.74
N ARG A 23 -0.83 -17.15 9.46
CA ARG A 23 0.27 -16.30 9.97
C ARG A 23 1.27 -15.98 8.87
N LEU A 24 1.41 -16.85 7.87
CA LEU A 24 2.34 -16.70 6.76
C LEU A 24 1.70 -17.22 5.46
N PRO A 25 0.76 -16.46 4.86
CA PRO A 25 0.15 -16.84 3.59
C PRO A 25 1.17 -16.85 2.44
N PHE A 26 2.12 -15.92 2.50
CA PHE A 26 3.16 -15.73 1.50
C PHE A 26 4.55 -15.79 2.15
N GLU A 27 5.26 -16.88 1.92
CA GLU A 27 6.61 -17.13 2.43
C GLU A 27 7.65 -16.60 1.44
N ILE A 28 8.46 -15.62 1.84
CA ILE A 28 9.44 -15.00 0.94
C ILE A 28 10.52 -16.01 0.55
N ILE A 29 10.81 -16.08 -0.75
CA ILE A 29 11.83 -16.96 -1.35
C ILE A 29 12.89 -16.21 -2.14
N GLN A 30 12.73 -14.90 -2.36
CA GLN A 30 13.78 -14.04 -2.91
C GLN A 30 13.62 -12.61 -2.40
N ILE A 31 14.72 -11.94 -2.08
CA ILE A 31 14.79 -10.48 -1.91
C ILE A 31 15.68 -9.93 -3.02
N GLY A 32 15.12 -9.05 -3.83
CA GLY A 32 15.86 -8.26 -4.80
C GLY A 32 15.73 -6.79 -4.45
N ALA A 33 16.84 -6.04 -4.53
CA ALA A 33 16.83 -4.62 -4.27
C ALA A 33 17.93 -3.87 -5.02
N VAL A 34 17.67 -2.59 -5.24
CA VAL A 34 18.57 -1.60 -5.82
C VAL A 34 18.68 -0.43 -4.83
N LYS A 35 19.91 -0.06 -4.48
CA LYS A 35 20.20 1.11 -3.64
C LYS A 35 20.49 2.30 -4.54
N LEU A 36 19.74 3.37 -4.35
CA LEU A 36 19.95 4.63 -5.04
C LEU A 36 20.45 5.71 -4.07
N ASN A 37 21.36 6.56 -4.54
CA ASN A 37 21.78 7.75 -3.82
C ASN A 37 20.71 8.87 -3.91
N GLU A 38 21.05 10.06 -3.40
CA GLU A 38 20.16 11.22 -3.44
C GLU A 38 19.81 11.67 -4.86
N GLN A 39 20.67 11.41 -5.84
CA GLN A 39 20.46 11.76 -7.24
C GLN A 39 19.64 10.69 -7.99
N PHE A 40 19.14 9.68 -7.28
CA PHE A 40 18.51 8.47 -7.83
C PHE A 40 19.45 7.65 -8.73
N GLU A 41 20.76 7.79 -8.55
CA GLU A 41 21.76 6.98 -9.24
C GLU A 41 21.98 5.69 -8.47
N GLU A 42 22.05 4.58 -9.19
CA GLU A 42 22.31 3.28 -8.61
C GLU A 42 23.72 3.19 -8.05
N THR A 43 23.83 2.76 -6.80
CA THR A 43 25.10 2.61 -6.09
C THR A 43 25.40 1.15 -5.76
N ASP A 44 24.38 0.32 -5.57
CA ASP A 44 24.56 -1.08 -5.19
C ASP A 44 23.30 -1.92 -5.45
N ARG A 45 23.43 -3.25 -5.42
CA ARG A 45 22.34 -4.21 -5.58
C ARG A 45 22.40 -5.31 -4.51
N PHE A 46 21.23 -5.76 -4.08
CA PHE A 46 21.07 -6.92 -3.21
C PHE A 46 20.21 -7.96 -3.91
N ASN A 47 20.63 -9.22 -3.93
CA ASN A 47 19.87 -10.29 -4.56
C ASN A 47 20.17 -11.63 -3.90
N GLU A 48 19.23 -12.10 -3.08
CA GLU A 48 19.40 -13.33 -2.31
C GLU A 48 18.14 -14.18 -2.41
N TYR A 49 18.34 -15.48 -2.62
CA TYR A 49 17.28 -16.48 -2.51
C TYR A 49 17.18 -16.97 -1.07
N ILE A 50 15.98 -17.38 -0.67
CA ILE A 50 15.65 -17.78 0.70
C ILE A 50 15.06 -19.18 0.69
N ARG A 51 15.50 -19.99 1.66
CA ARG A 51 15.03 -21.35 1.86
C ARG A 51 13.63 -21.37 2.51
N PRO A 52 12.60 -21.92 1.83
CA PRO A 52 11.29 -22.13 2.42
C PRO A 52 11.35 -23.12 3.57
N VAL A 53 10.70 -22.81 4.68
CA VAL A 53 10.54 -23.67 5.86
C VAL A 53 9.11 -24.17 6.01
N LEU A 54 8.12 -23.39 5.55
CA LEU A 54 6.70 -23.70 5.65
C LEU A 54 6.20 -24.41 4.39
N TYR A 55 6.30 -23.77 3.22
CA TYR A 55 5.82 -24.31 1.95
C TYR A 55 6.99 -24.93 1.16
N LYS A 56 7.32 -26.18 1.51
CA LYS A 56 8.48 -26.93 0.96
C LYS A 56 8.32 -27.44 -0.48
N THR A 57 7.18 -27.13 -1.09
CA THR A 57 6.84 -27.39 -2.48
C THR A 57 6.33 -26.09 -3.07
N LEU A 58 6.78 -25.75 -4.28
CA LEU A 58 6.31 -24.55 -4.97
C LEU A 58 4.86 -24.75 -5.42
N HIS A 59 4.02 -23.75 -5.16
CA HIS A 59 2.68 -23.68 -5.73
C HIS A 59 2.77 -23.60 -7.27
N PHE A 60 1.77 -24.14 -7.99
CA PHE A 60 1.83 -24.29 -9.45
C PHE A 60 2.07 -22.95 -10.19
N HIS A 61 1.33 -21.89 -9.83
CA HIS A 61 1.57 -20.55 -10.41
C HIS A 61 2.97 -20.01 -10.11
N THR A 62 3.50 -20.24 -8.90
CA THR A 62 4.86 -19.82 -8.54
C THR A 62 5.91 -20.53 -9.41
N ARG A 63 5.68 -21.80 -9.78
CA ARG A 63 6.57 -22.56 -10.68
C ARG A 63 6.53 -22.08 -12.13
N GLU A 64 5.38 -21.61 -12.61
CA GLU A 64 5.24 -21.12 -13.98
C GLU A 64 5.92 -19.76 -14.17
N ILE A 65 5.92 -18.97 -13.10
CA ILE A 65 6.37 -17.58 -13.10
C ILE A 65 7.86 -17.48 -12.75
N LEU A 66 8.32 -18.25 -11.76
CA LEU A 66 9.71 -18.19 -11.32
C LEU A 66 10.62 -19.09 -12.15
N HIS A 67 11.82 -18.58 -12.43
CA HIS A 67 12.89 -19.32 -13.09
C HIS A 67 13.81 -20.07 -12.09
N VAL A 68 13.32 -20.37 -10.88
CA VAL A 68 14.08 -21.08 -9.83
C VAL A 68 13.38 -22.38 -9.41
N ASP A 69 14.15 -23.44 -9.23
CA ASP A 69 13.64 -24.73 -8.76
C ASP A 69 13.73 -24.87 -7.22
N ILE A 70 12.87 -25.73 -6.67
CA ILE A 70 12.80 -25.95 -5.21
C ILE A 70 14.07 -26.58 -4.61
N GLN A 71 14.86 -27.33 -5.40
CA GLN A 71 16.11 -27.92 -4.90
C GLN A 71 17.19 -26.85 -4.72
N SER A 72 17.24 -25.87 -5.61
CA SER A 72 18.07 -24.68 -5.48
C SER A 72 17.68 -23.88 -4.22
N LEU A 73 16.39 -23.64 -4.02
CA LEU A 73 15.90 -22.94 -2.81
C LEU A 73 16.21 -23.71 -1.50
N ARG A 74 16.19 -25.05 -1.51
CA ARG A 74 16.54 -25.86 -0.32
C ARG A 74 17.98 -25.67 0.16
N ARG A 75 18.88 -25.24 -0.73
CA ARG A 75 20.29 -24.96 -0.44
C ARG A 75 20.54 -23.50 -0.10
N ALA A 76 19.54 -22.64 -0.24
CA ALA A 76 19.63 -21.23 0.08
C ALA A 76 19.70 -20.99 1.60
N ARG A 77 20.03 -19.75 1.98
CA ARG A 77 20.10 -19.30 3.37
C ARG A 77 18.70 -19.16 3.97
N SER A 78 18.61 -19.14 5.30
CA SER A 78 17.32 -18.95 5.97
C SER A 78 16.85 -17.50 5.87
N PHE A 79 15.53 -17.27 6.01
CA PHE A 79 14.96 -15.93 6.01
C PHE A 79 15.63 -15.00 7.04
N PRO A 80 15.85 -15.41 8.31
CA PRO A 80 16.48 -14.53 9.30
C PRO A 80 17.89 -14.06 8.93
N GLU A 81 18.69 -14.94 8.33
CA GLU A 81 20.04 -14.60 7.88
C GLU A 81 20.00 -13.58 6.74
N VAL A 82 19.20 -13.83 5.72
CA VAL A 82 19.09 -12.95 4.55
C VAL A 82 18.46 -11.60 4.92
N ALA A 83 17.42 -11.60 5.77
CA ALA A 83 16.78 -10.38 6.23
C ALA A 83 17.74 -9.52 7.08
N SER A 84 18.53 -10.13 7.97
CA SER A 84 19.53 -9.41 8.75
C SER A 84 20.58 -8.73 7.86
N ASP A 85 21.06 -9.44 6.85
CA ASP A 85 22.02 -8.88 5.88
C ASP A 85 21.37 -7.80 5.02
N PHE A 86 20.12 -7.99 4.59
CA PHE A 86 19.38 -7.00 3.83
C PHE A 86 19.24 -5.69 4.60
N PHE A 87 18.84 -5.72 5.88
CA PHE A 87 18.72 -4.50 6.69
C PHE A 87 20.07 -3.86 7.02
N SER A 88 21.10 -4.67 7.23
CA SER A 88 22.48 -4.17 7.39
C SER A 88 22.96 -3.47 6.12
N TRP A 89 22.65 -4.05 4.96
CA TRP A 89 22.94 -3.49 3.64
C TRP A 89 22.13 -2.22 3.36
N CYS A 90 20.87 -2.14 3.80
CA CYS A 90 20.04 -0.94 3.66
C CYS A 90 20.65 0.31 4.33
N GLY A 91 21.46 0.11 5.38
CA GLY A 91 22.05 1.20 6.15
C GLY A 91 21.06 1.89 7.09
N THR A 92 21.39 3.11 7.50
CA THR A 92 20.63 3.87 8.51
C THR A 92 19.59 4.78 7.87
N ASP A 93 18.36 4.77 8.40
CA ASP A 93 17.23 5.62 7.98
C ASP A 93 16.98 5.70 6.46
N PRO A 94 16.93 4.57 5.73
CA PRO A 94 16.65 4.58 4.30
C PRO A 94 15.20 4.95 3.99
N VAL A 95 14.96 5.41 2.76
CA VAL A 95 13.61 5.53 2.20
C VAL A 95 13.28 4.27 1.40
N TYR A 96 12.33 3.48 1.89
CA TYR A 96 11.86 2.29 1.17
C TYR A 96 10.95 2.65 -0.01
N CYS A 97 11.17 1.98 -1.14
CA CYS A 97 10.45 2.16 -2.40
C CYS A 97 10.01 0.80 -2.94
N THR A 98 8.74 0.66 -3.31
CA THR A 98 8.17 -0.62 -3.79
C THR A 98 7.20 -0.39 -4.95
N TRP A 99 6.96 -1.41 -5.78
CA TRP A 99 5.93 -1.37 -6.82
C TRP A 99 4.54 -1.73 -6.27
N GLY A 100 3.99 -0.85 -5.45
CA GLY A 100 2.72 -1.06 -4.76
C GLY A 100 2.92 -1.23 -3.25
N SER A 101 1.98 -1.89 -2.57
CA SER A 101 2.00 -2.00 -1.10
C SER A 101 2.20 -3.42 -0.57
N SER A 102 2.33 -4.42 -1.45
CA SER A 102 2.31 -5.82 -1.03
C SER A 102 3.65 -6.23 -0.42
N ASP A 103 4.78 -5.86 -1.02
CA ASP A 103 6.11 -6.26 -0.56
C ASP A 103 6.38 -5.86 0.89
N LEU A 104 6.11 -4.59 1.23
CA LEU A 104 6.32 -4.10 2.58
C LEU A 104 5.40 -4.76 3.62
N LEU A 105 4.19 -5.19 3.20
CA LEU A 105 3.28 -5.94 4.06
C LEU A 105 3.82 -7.35 4.30
N GLU A 106 4.22 -8.06 3.25
CA GLU A 106 4.69 -9.44 3.36
C GLU A 106 6.07 -9.53 4.02
N LEU A 107 6.96 -8.54 3.81
CA LEU A 107 8.23 -8.44 4.53
C LEU A 107 8.00 -8.37 6.04
N GLN A 108 7.09 -7.49 6.49
CA GLN A 108 6.77 -7.35 7.92
C GLN A 108 6.09 -8.60 8.51
N ARG A 109 5.27 -9.30 7.73
CA ARG A 109 4.68 -10.58 8.13
C ARG A 109 5.73 -11.68 8.28
N ASN A 110 6.65 -11.79 7.33
CA ASN A 110 7.72 -12.78 7.40
C ASN A 110 8.65 -12.49 8.59
N LEU A 111 8.99 -11.23 8.86
CA LEU A 111 9.73 -10.85 10.08
C LEU A 111 9.01 -11.31 11.35
N THR A 112 7.71 -11.03 11.45
CA THR A 112 6.89 -11.41 12.61
C THR A 112 6.79 -12.93 12.76
N PHE A 113 6.58 -13.67 11.68
CA PHE A 113 6.52 -15.14 11.69
C PHE A 113 7.83 -15.77 12.18
N HIS A 114 8.97 -15.20 11.77
CA HIS A 114 10.30 -15.66 12.19
C HIS A 114 10.76 -15.09 13.54
N GLY A 115 9.92 -14.33 14.25
CA GLY A 115 10.24 -13.76 15.56
C GLY A 115 11.33 -12.69 15.52
N MET A 116 11.53 -12.04 14.38
CA MET A 116 12.51 -10.96 14.22
C MET A 116 11.92 -9.63 14.67
N GLU A 117 12.74 -8.80 15.31
CA GLU A 117 12.35 -7.44 15.66
C GLU A 117 12.11 -6.60 14.40
N SER A 118 11.08 -5.75 14.43
CA SER A 118 10.75 -4.87 13.31
C SER A 118 11.75 -3.72 13.24
N PRO A 119 12.50 -3.54 12.14
CA PRO A 119 13.45 -2.43 12.00
C PRO A 119 12.75 -1.10 11.65
N PHE A 120 11.43 -1.13 11.43
CA PHE A 120 10.70 0.01 10.89
C PHE A 120 10.23 0.99 11.97
N PRO A 121 10.36 2.31 11.74
CA PRO A 121 9.76 3.31 12.62
C PRO A 121 8.23 3.26 12.55
N PHE A 122 7.58 3.90 13.53
CA PHE A 122 6.14 4.12 13.49
C PHE A 122 5.82 5.62 13.62
N PRO A 123 5.05 6.21 12.68
CA PRO A 123 4.52 5.60 11.46
C PRO A 123 5.60 5.29 10.42
N LEU A 124 5.39 4.25 9.62
CA LEU A 124 6.25 3.93 8.49
C LEU A 124 5.74 4.60 7.21
N PHE A 125 6.56 5.47 6.65
CA PHE A 125 6.34 6.10 5.35
C PHE A 125 7.26 5.49 4.30
N TYR A 126 6.74 5.32 3.08
CA TYR A 126 7.46 4.70 1.97
C TYR A 126 6.99 5.26 0.62
N LEU A 127 7.76 5.05 -0.44
CA LEU A 127 7.39 5.46 -1.79
C LEU A 127 6.74 4.29 -2.55
N ASP A 128 5.43 4.38 -2.74
CA ASP A 128 4.67 3.51 -3.64
C ASP A 128 4.84 4.04 -5.07
N ILE A 129 5.78 3.47 -5.83
CA ILE A 129 6.15 3.95 -7.16
C ILE A 129 4.98 3.78 -8.14
N GLN A 130 4.19 2.72 -8.00
CA GLN A 130 2.99 2.50 -8.82
C GLN A 130 1.94 3.61 -8.63
N LYS A 131 1.70 4.03 -7.37
CA LYS A 131 0.84 5.18 -7.07
C LYS A 131 1.43 6.48 -7.61
N ASN A 132 2.72 6.71 -7.42
CA ASN A 132 3.38 7.94 -7.84
C ASN A 132 3.40 8.10 -9.36
N PHE A 133 3.67 7.03 -10.10
CA PHE A 133 3.52 6.98 -11.55
C PHE A 133 2.12 7.41 -11.98
N SER A 134 1.08 6.83 -11.39
CA SER A 134 -0.31 7.19 -11.71
C SER A 134 -0.64 8.66 -11.40
N LEU A 135 -0.08 9.22 -10.33
CA LEU A 135 -0.28 10.63 -9.96
C LEU A 135 0.37 11.61 -10.93
N GLN A 136 1.53 11.25 -11.50
CA GLN A 136 2.32 12.14 -12.35
C GLN A 136 2.02 11.97 -13.84
N MET A 137 1.67 10.76 -14.29
CA MET A 137 1.54 10.42 -15.71
C MET A 137 0.16 9.87 -16.11
N GLU A 138 -0.75 9.60 -15.18
CA GLU A 138 -2.12 9.13 -15.46
C GLU A 138 -3.18 9.89 -14.63
N ASP A 139 -4.24 9.21 -14.17
CA ASP A 139 -5.41 9.79 -13.51
C ASP A 139 -5.32 9.83 -11.96
N GLY A 140 -4.17 9.46 -11.41
CA GLY A 140 -3.91 9.31 -9.97
C GLY A 140 -4.61 8.14 -9.28
N LYS A 141 -5.37 7.31 -10.03
CA LYS A 141 -6.20 6.22 -9.48
C LYS A 141 -5.86 4.86 -10.06
N SER A 142 -5.43 4.82 -11.31
CA SER A 142 -5.06 3.60 -12.03
C SER A 142 -3.83 2.94 -11.39
N ARG A 143 -3.79 1.61 -11.41
CA ARG A 143 -2.68 0.82 -10.85
C ARG A 143 -2.26 -0.18 -11.90
N ARG A 144 -1.24 0.20 -12.68
CA ARG A 144 -0.72 -0.57 -13.83
C ARG A 144 0.34 -1.56 -13.37
N SER A 145 0.48 -2.67 -14.10
CA SER A 145 1.61 -3.58 -13.87
C SER A 145 2.94 -2.89 -14.22
N LEU A 146 4.02 -3.36 -13.60
CA LEU A 146 5.36 -2.86 -13.87
C LEU A 146 5.74 -3.07 -15.34
N GLU A 147 5.37 -4.22 -15.91
CA GLU A 147 5.56 -4.51 -17.33
C GLU A 147 4.86 -3.49 -18.24
N TYR A 148 3.59 -3.15 -17.96
CA TYR A 148 2.86 -2.15 -18.73
C TYR A 148 3.57 -0.79 -18.71
N VAL A 149 3.99 -0.34 -17.53
CA VAL A 149 4.65 0.96 -17.40
C VAL A 149 6.03 0.96 -18.03
N SER A 150 6.78 -0.13 -17.88
CA SER A 150 8.09 -0.29 -18.50
C SER A 150 8.01 -0.24 -20.03
N ASN A 151 6.97 -0.85 -20.59
CA ASN A 151 6.68 -0.78 -22.02
C ASN A 151 6.31 0.65 -22.46
N LEU A 152 5.41 1.31 -21.73
CA LEU A 152 4.96 2.67 -22.03
C LEU A 152 6.13 3.68 -22.01
N LEU A 153 7.06 3.53 -21.06
CA LEU A 153 8.23 4.39 -20.92
C LEU A 153 9.40 3.98 -21.83
N ASN A 154 9.22 2.96 -22.67
CA ASN A 154 10.26 2.39 -23.55
C ASN A 154 11.57 2.10 -22.79
N LEU A 155 11.45 1.53 -21.59
CA LEU A 155 12.64 1.16 -20.79
C LEU A 155 13.42 0.05 -21.50
N PRO A 156 14.78 0.06 -21.45
CA PRO A 156 15.59 -0.99 -22.04
C PRO A 156 15.20 -2.36 -21.48
N LYS A 157 14.67 -3.21 -22.36
CA LYS A 157 14.36 -4.60 -22.04
C LYS A 157 15.63 -5.44 -22.22
N GLY A 158 15.79 -6.42 -21.35
CA GLY A 158 16.97 -7.29 -21.36
C GLY A 158 17.06 -8.19 -20.13
N ILE A 159 16.18 -7.97 -19.15
CA ILE A 159 16.09 -8.76 -17.93
C ILE A 159 14.65 -9.27 -17.84
N PRO A 160 14.41 -10.58 -17.60
CA PRO A 160 13.06 -11.13 -17.46
C PRO A 160 12.36 -10.54 -16.22
N PHE A 161 11.05 -10.27 -16.35
CA PHE A 161 10.17 -9.98 -15.21
C PHE A 161 10.00 -11.20 -14.32
N HIS A 162 9.42 -11.02 -13.12
CA HIS A 162 9.19 -12.09 -12.15
C HIS A 162 10.49 -12.68 -11.58
N ASN A 163 11.40 -11.76 -11.33
CA ASN A 163 12.59 -11.95 -10.53
C ASN A 163 12.73 -10.66 -9.72
N ALA A 164 12.83 -10.80 -8.39
CA ALA A 164 12.80 -9.66 -7.49
C ALA A 164 13.86 -8.58 -7.83
N LEU A 165 15.06 -8.99 -8.27
CA LEU A 165 16.09 -8.01 -8.64
C LEU A 165 15.73 -7.29 -9.95
N SER A 166 15.26 -8.02 -10.95
CA SER A 166 14.80 -7.44 -12.22
C SER A 166 13.70 -6.40 -11.98
N ASP A 167 12.71 -6.74 -11.17
CA ASP A 167 11.55 -5.90 -10.91
C ASP A 167 11.94 -4.68 -10.05
N SER A 168 12.93 -4.83 -9.17
CA SER A 168 13.58 -3.69 -8.48
C SER A 168 14.31 -2.75 -9.45
N ILE A 169 15.02 -3.29 -10.44
CA ILE A 169 15.72 -2.49 -11.48
C ILE A 169 14.71 -1.77 -12.37
N TYR A 170 13.64 -2.43 -12.82
CA TYR A 170 12.62 -1.75 -13.61
C TYR A 170 11.91 -0.69 -12.78
N THR A 171 11.61 -0.97 -11.51
CA THR A 171 11.00 0.01 -10.60
C THR A 171 11.90 1.23 -10.39
N SER A 172 13.22 1.03 -10.20
CA SER A 172 14.17 2.14 -10.04
C SER A 172 14.28 2.98 -11.31
N ARG A 173 14.27 2.36 -12.49
CA ARG A 173 14.24 3.06 -13.78
C ARG A 173 12.95 3.85 -13.98
N VAL A 174 11.79 3.33 -13.58
CA VAL A 174 10.54 4.11 -13.58
C VAL A 174 10.67 5.30 -12.63
N MET A 175 11.18 5.07 -11.42
CA MET A 175 11.39 6.12 -10.42
C MET A 175 12.30 7.26 -10.92
N GLN A 176 13.36 6.94 -11.67
CA GLN A 176 14.25 7.92 -12.32
C GLN A 176 13.57 8.76 -13.42
N LYS A 177 12.43 8.31 -13.96
CA LYS A 177 11.63 9.07 -14.95
C LYS A 177 10.58 10.00 -14.30
N LEU A 178 10.40 9.91 -12.99
CA LEU A 178 9.43 10.70 -12.24
C LEU A 178 10.07 11.94 -11.62
N ASP A 179 9.26 12.98 -11.42
CA ASP A 179 9.70 14.16 -10.68
C ASP A 179 9.98 13.79 -9.20
N LYS A 180 11.20 14.08 -8.77
CA LYS A 180 11.71 13.74 -7.43
C LYS A 180 10.93 14.48 -6.34
N GLN A 181 10.62 15.76 -6.51
CA GLN A 181 9.91 16.51 -5.48
C GLN A 181 8.49 15.98 -5.30
N ALA A 182 7.79 15.70 -6.41
CA ALA A 182 6.46 15.11 -6.38
C ALA A 182 6.47 13.70 -5.77
N LEU A 183 7.52 12.89 -5.96
CA LEU A 183 7.66 11.60 -5.26
C LEU A 183 7.68 11.79 -3.74
N LEU A 184 8.53 12.71 -3.25
CA LEU A 184 8.70 12.99 -1.83
C LEU A 184 7.45 13.64 -1.22
N ASP A 185 6.77 14.50 -1.95
CA ASP A 185 5.53 15.15 -1.51
C ASP A 185 4.36 14.16 -1.40
N TYR A 186 4.40 13.05 -2.14
CA TYR A 186 3.31 12.07 -2.23
C TYR A 186 3.68 10.68 -1.71
N PHE A 187 4.42 10.60 -0.60
CA PHE A 187 4.68 9.34 0.11
C PHE A 187 3.39 8.58 0.51
N SER A 188 3.54 7.27 0.72
CA SER A 188 2.52 6.36 1.22
C SER A 188 2.73 6.04 2.69
N ILE A 189 1.67 5.57 3.35
CA ILE A 189 1.68 5.21 4.77
C ILE A 189 1.42 3.71 4.81
N ASP A 190 2.32 2.97 5.45
CA ASP A 190 2.11 1.56 5.71
C ASP A 190 1.00 1.37 6.77
N TYR A 191 0.30 0.23 6.72
CA TYR A 191 -0.77 -0.08 7.65
C TYR A 191 -0.61 -1.45 8.32
N TYR A 192 0.57 -2.07 8.28
CA TYR A 192 0.82 -3.29 9.03
C TYR A 192 0.75 -2.99 10.52
N ARG A 193 1.49 -1.97 10.97
CA ARG A 193 1.32 -1.35 12.27
C ARG A 193 0.33 -0.20 12.15
N VAL A 194 -0.66 -0.16 13.04
CA VAL A 194 -1.71 0.87 13.06
C VAL A 194 -1.71 1.63 14.39
N PRO A 195 -2.22 2.87 14.44
CA PRO A 195 -2.28 3.61 15.70
C PRO A 195 -3.05 2.83 16.79
N GLY A 196 -2.43 2.66 17.95
CA GLY A 196 -3.06 2.03 19.12
C GLY A 196 -3.87 3.04 19.93
N SER A 197 -3.46 4.31 19.91
CA SER A 197 -4.04 5.38 20.72
C SER A 197 -4.43 6.61 19.90
N ARG A 198 -5.18 7.54 20.51
CA ARG A 198 -5.57 8.81 19.87
C ARG A 198 -4.36 9.72 19.58
N LYS A 199 -3.29 9.59 20.36
CA LYS A 199 -2.05 10.38 20.22
C LYS A 199 -1.23 9.92 19.02
N GLU A 200 -1.30 8.63 18.67
CA GLU A 200 -0.61 8.02 17.54
C GLU A 200 -1.34 8.18 16.19
N GLU A 201 -2.54 8.75 16.18
CA GLU A 201 -3.31 8.90 14.95
C GLU A 201 -2.59 9.80 13.94
N ILE A 202 -2.55 9.34 12.70
CA ILE A 202 -1.73 9.96 11.66
C ILE A 202 -2.62 10.92 10.86
N LEU A 203 -2.20 12.18 10.71
CA LEU A 203 -2.83 13.15 9.82
C LEU A 203 -1.76 13.72 8.89
N VAL A 204 -1.87 13.41 7.59
CA VAL A 204 -0.97 13.91 6.55
C VAL A 204 -1.76 14.79 5.58
N GLN A 205 -1.18 15.92 5.20
CA GLN A 205 -1.70 16.77 4.14
C GLN A 205 -0.77 16.67 2.93
N TYR A 206 -1.32 16.18 1.82
CA TYR A 206 -0.71 16.23 0.50
C TYR A 206 -1.23 17.47 -0.25
N GLY A 207 -0.59 17.82 -1.37
CA GLY A 207 -1.01 18.99 -2.18
C GLY A 207 -2.49 18.95 -2.59
N THR A 208 -2.99 17.77 -2.98
CA THR A 208 -4.36 17.63 -3.52
C THR A 208 -5.37 16.97 -2.59
N TYR A 209 -4.96 16.48 -1.41
CA TYR A 209 -5.86 15.83 -0.45
C TYR A 209 -5.20 15.70 0.92
N SER A 210 -5.99 15.47 1.97
CA SER A 210 -5.48 15.00 3.26
C SER A 210 -5.84 13.54 3.50
N LYS A 211 -5.04 12.88 4.33
CA LYS A 211 -5.24 11.50 4.77
C LYS A 211 -5.15 11.44 6.29
N PHE A 212 -6.12 10.77 6.90
CA PHE A 212 -6.18 10.50 8.33
C PHE A 212 -6.26 8.98 8.56
N VAL A 213 -5.43 8.46 9.46
CA VAL A 213 -5.43 7.08 9.92
C VAL A 213 -5.79 7.08 11.39
N SER A 214 -6.92 6.48 11.73
CA SER A 214 -7.42 6.44 13.09
C SER A 214 -6.71 5.39 13.94
N LYS A 215 -6.94 5.45 15.25
CA LYS A 215 -6.75 4.30 16.13
C LYS A 215 -7.67 3.14 15.75
N THR A 216 -7.46 2.00 16.38
CA THR A 216 -8.35 0.84 16.25
C THR A 216 -9.65 1.00 17.06
N PHE A 217 -10.69 0.32 16.58
CA PHE A 217 -12.03 0.23 17.16
C PHE A 217 -12.46 -1.24 17.18
N ALA A 218 -13.36 -1.59 18.09
CA ALA A 218 -13.88 -2.96 18.17
C ALA A 218 -14.66 -3.36 16.92
N ASN A 219 -15.42 -2.42 16.35
CA ASN A 219 -16.24 -2.69 15.17
C ASN A 219 -16.43 -1.43 14.31
N LYS A 220 -17.05 -1.62 13.14
CA LYS A 220 -17.34 -0.55 12.17
C LYS A 220 -18.27 0.55 12.72
N ASN A 221 -19.20 0.21 13.61
CA ASN A 221 -20.16 1.18 14.13
C ASN A 221 -19.46 2.16 15.08
N ASP A 222 -18.57 1.65 15.94
CA ASP A 222 -17.77 2.48 16.83
C ASP A 222 -16.84 3.41 16.04
N ALA A 223 -16.18 2.88 15.01
CA ALA A 223 -15.34 3.68 14.12
C ALA A 223 -16.13 4.83 13.45
N MET A 224 -17.37 4.58 13.01
CA MET A 224 -18.18 5.59 12.34
C MET A 224 -18.89 6.56 13.30
N ARG A 225 -19.02 6.21 14.59
CA ARG A 225 -19.50 7.10 15.67
C ARG A 225 -18.41 8.01 16.20
N ASP A 226 -17.14 7.65 15.99
CA ASP A 226 -16.01 8.46 16.42
C ASP A 226 -16.02 9.87 15.77
N ARG A 227 -15.86 10.90 16.61
CA ARG A 227 -15.95 12.30 16.20
C ARG A 227 -14.86 12.69 15.21
N LYS A 228 -13.63 12.19 15.39
CA LYS A 228 -12.53 12.49 14.46
C LYS A 228 -12.67 11.75 13.16
N VAL A 229 -13.09 10.49 13.18
CA VAL A 229 -13.35 9.73 11.95
C VAL A 229 -14.45 10.44 11.15
N ALA A 230 -15.56 10.77 11.80
CA ALA A 230 -16.71 11.38 11.13
C ALA A 230 -16.53 12.86 10.73
N SER A 231 -15.55 13.58 11.27
CA SER A 231 -15.31 15.00 10.98
C SER A 231 -14.81 15.23 9.55
N THR A 232 -15.10 16.41 9.00
CA THR A 232 -14.75 16.79 7.63
C THR A 232 -14.25 18.25 7.58
N PRO A 233 -13.15 18.59 8.27
CA PRO A 233 -12.55 19.91 8.12
C PRO A 233 -11.99 20.07 6.69
N CYS A 234 -12.06 21.28 6.13
CA CYS A 234 -11.32 21.58 4.91
C CYS A 234 -9.82 21.43 5.20
N TYR A 235 -9.10 20.66 4.39
CA TYR A 235 -7.67 20.44 4.66
C TYR A 235 -6.80 21.67 4.39
N LEU A 236 -7.30 22.66 3.65
CA LEU A 236 -6.61 23.93 3.40
C LEU A 236 -6.84 24.92 4.56
N CYS A 237 -8.07 25.42 4.77
CA CYS A 237 -8.34 26.42 5.83
C CYS A 237 -8.63 25.85 7.23
N LYS A 238 -8.67 24.52 7.39
CA LYS A 238 -8.99 23.81 8.65
C LYS A 238 -10.39 24.03 9.22
N LYS A 239 -11.18 24.98 8.68
CA LYS A 239 -12.56 25.23 9.09
C LYS A 239 -13.47 24.02 8.79
N PRO A 240 -14.51 23.78 9.60
CA PRO A 240 -15.49 22.71 9.33
C PRO A 240 -16.19 22.91 7.99
N ALA A 241 -16.15 21.92 7.09
CA ALA A 241 -16.92 21.95 5.86
C ALA A 241 -18.39 21.53 6.12
N LYS A 242 -19.35 22.26 5.55
CA LYS A 242 -20.78 22.00 5.73
C LYS A 242 -21.17 20.71 5.01
N LYS A 243 -21.61 19.69 5.76
CA LYS A 243 -22.08 18.41 5.19
C LYS A 243 -23.36 18.62 4.37
N LYS A 244 -23.28 18.39 3.05
CA LYS A 244 -24.42 18.36 2.13
C LYS A 244 -24.99 16.95 2.00
N ILE A 245 -24.11 15.95 2.06
CA ILE A 245 -24.47 14.53 2.15
C ILE A 245 -23.72 13.92 3.32
N ARG A 246 -24.47 13.38 4.30
CA ARG A 246 -23.91 12.61 5.43
C ARG A 246 -23.21 11.34 4.93
N TRP A 247 -22.30 10.80 5.74
CA TRP A 247 -21.63 9.54 5.44
C TRP A 247 -22.64 8.45 5.07
N PHE A 248 -22.47 7.88 3.89
CA PHE A 248 -23.25 6.76 3.40
C PHE A 248 -22.30 5.71 2.82
N THR A 249 -22.77 4.48 2.70
CA THR A 249 -21.97 3.40 2.14
C THR A 249 -22.81 2.58 1.16
N GLY A 250 -22.21 2.20 0.04
CA GLY A 250 -22.80 1.23 -0.90
C GLY A 250 -22.34 -0.21 -0.67
N ASN A 251 -21.39 -0.41 0.24
CA ASN A 251 -20.90 -1.73 0.65
C ASN A 251 -20.56 -1.73 2.16
N SER A 252 -19.84 -2.72 2.66
CA SER A 252 -19.50 -2.79 4.10
C SER A 252 -18.24 -2.02 4.50
N ARG A 253 -17.39 -1.60 3.54
CA ARG A 253 -16.01 -1.11 3.82
C ARG A 253 -15.73 0.33 3.37
N ASN A 254 -16.52 0.89 2.46
CA ASN A 254 -16.23 2.20 1.83
C ASN A 254 -17.37 3.19 2.04
N TYR A 255 -17.12 4.19 2.88
CA TYR A 255 -18.06 5.28 3.13
C TYR A 255 -17.67 6.51 2.33
N TYR A 256 -18.69 7.26 1.91
CA TYR A 256 -18.56 8.50 1.16
C TYR A 256 -19.40 9.60 1.81
N CYS A 257 -18.94 10.84 1.72
CA CYS A 257 -19.73 12.01 2.05
C CYS A 257 -19.41 13.16 1.08
N LEU A 258 -20.31 14.14 1.01
CA LEU A 258 -20.12 15.37 0.26
C LEU A 258 -20.29 16.57 1.20
N CYS A 259 -19.30 17.44 1.23
CA CYS A 259 -19.28 18.66 2.03
C CYS A 259 -18.98 19.86 1.14
N TYR A 260 -19.25 21.06 1.65
CA TYR A 260 -18.91 22.31 1.00
C TYR A 260 -18.14 23.21 1.98
N CYS A 261 -16.96 23.64 1.58
CA CYS A 261 -16.18 24.67 2.26
C CYS A 261 -16.52 26.02 1.61
N GLU A 262 -16.88 27.01 2.41
CA GLU A 262 -17.25 28.34 1.88
C GLU A 262 -16.09 29.05 1.17
N THR A 263 -14.85 28.75 1.56
CA THR A 263 -13.64 29.33 0.93
C THR A 263 -13.15 28.52 -0.27
N HIS A 264 -13.23 27.18 -0.21
CA HIS A 264 -12.54 26.31 -1.17
C HIS A 264 -13.46 25.42 -2.02
N GLY A 265 -14.78 25.50 -1.82
CA GLY A 265 -15.76 24.78 -2.61
C GLY A 265 -16.01 23.33 -2.17
N TRP A 266 -16.33 22.46 -3.14
CA TRP A 266 -16.77 21.09 -2.88
C TRP A 266 -15.66 20.20 -2.32
N LEU A 267 -15.97 19.51 -1.23
CA LEU A 267 -15.06 18.60 -0.54
C LEU A 267 -15.68 17.20 -0.47
N LYS A 268 -15.00 16.24 -1.09
CA LYS A 268 -15.34 14.81 -1.01
C LYS A 268 -14.63 14.18 0.18
N GLY A 269 -15.39 13.46 1.00
CA GLY A 269 -14.84 12.55 2.00
C GLY A 269 -14.98 11.10 1.56
N LYS A 270 -13.93 10.30 1.78
CA LYS A 270 -13.95 8.85 1.63
C LYS A 270 -13.32 8.21 2.87
N ILE A 271 -14.01 7.27 3.51
CA ILE A 271 -13.46 6.43 4.58
C ILE A 271 -13.38 5.01 4.06
N ARG A 272 -12.21 4.40 4.18
CA ARG A 272 -11.99 2.96 4.01
C ARG A 272 -11.81 2.34 5.38
N LEU A 273 -12.73 1.47 5.77
CA LEU A 273 -12.57 0.64 6.95
C LEU A 273 -11.73 -0.58 6.59
N LYS A 274 -10.65 -0.78 7.35
CA LYS A 274 -9.74 -1.92 7.23
C LYS A 274 -9.78 -2.73 8.52
N LYS A 275 -9.46 -4.03 8.41
CA LYS A 275 -9.33 -4.93 9.55
C LYS A 275 -7.86 -5.14 9.90
N THR A 276 -7.56 -5.29 11.18
CA THR A 276 -6.29 -5.83 11.68
C THR A 276 -6.35 -7.36 11.73
N GLU A 277 -5.22 -8.01 12.02
CA GLU A 277 -5.16 -9.46 12.21
C GLU A 277 -5.96 -9.91 13.45
N GLU A 278 -6.03 -9.07 14.50
CA GLU A 278 -6.87 -9.24 15.69
C GLU A 278 -8.37 -8.92 15.47
N ASP A 279 -8.86 -8.90 14.22
CA ASP A 279 -10.25 -8.61 13.86
C ASP A 279 -10.81 -7.23 14.28
N ARG A 280 -9.96 -6.33 14.77
CA ARG A 280 -10.30 -4.94 15.06
C ARG A 280 -10.37 -4.12 13.76
N VAL A 281 -11.01 -2.95 13.83
CA VAL A 281 -11.23 -2.08 12.66
C VAL A 281 -10.54 -0.73 12.84
N PHE A 282 -9.92 -0.21 11.78
CA PHE A 282 -9.42 1.17 11.74
C PHE A 282 -9.89 1.87 10.45
N ALA A 283 -9.93 3.20 10.49
CA ALA A 283 -10.42 4.04 9.42
C ALA A 283 -9.26 4.77 8.73
N VAL A 284 -9.15 4.59 7.40
CA VAL A 284 -8.33 5.43 6.53
C VAL A 284 -9.25 6.41 5.83
N LYS A 285 -9.26 7.67 6.29
CA LYS A 285 -10.06 8.76 5.74
C LYS A 285 -9.25 9.61 4.79
N THR A 286 -9.80 9.95 3.64
CA THR A 286 -9.25 10.96 2.73
C THR A 286 -10.27 12.08 2.49
N LEU A 287 -9.81 13.33 2.58
CA LEU A 287 -10.60 14.51 2.20
C LEU A 287 -9.93 15.20 1.02
N LYS A 288 -10.66 15.40 -0.08
CA LYS A 288 -10.16 15.93 -1.35
C LYS A 288 -11.11 16.99 -1.89
N LEU A 289 -10.59 18.13 -2.35
CA LEU A 289 -11.37 19.11 -3.09
C LEU A 289 -11.70 18.55 -4.48
N ILE A 290 -12.92 18.79 -4.92
CA ILE A 290 -13.45 18.22 -6.15
C ILE A 290 -14.25 19.27 -6.93
N GLY A 291 -14.38 19.07 -8.24
CA GLY A 291 -15.24 19.90 -9.08
C GLY A 291 -16.73 19.55 -8.94
N THR A 292 -17.58 20.42 -9.49
CA THR A 292 -19.05 20.24 -9.50
C THR A 292 -19.48 18.92 -10.13
N GLU A 293 -18.81 18.48 -11.19
CA GLU A 293 -19.13 17.23 -11.89
C GLU A 293 -18.87 15.99 -11.00
N GLU A 294 -17.74 15.94 -10.29
CA GLU A 294 -17.49 14.86 -9.34
C GLU A 294 -18.44 14.93 -8.14
N ALA A 295 -18.90 16.12 -7.75
CA ALA A 295 -19.89 16.29 -6.69
C ALA A 295 -21.24 15.67 -7.08
N LYS A 296 -21.71 15.91 -8.33
CA LYS A 296 -22.89 15.25 -8.91
C LYS A 296 -22.77 13.73 -8.88
N ARG A 297 -21.62 13.18 -9.30
CA ARG A 297 -21.38 11.72 -9.26
C ARG A 297 -21.50 11.11 -7.85
N ILE A 298 -21.21 11.87 -6.78
CA ILE A 298 -21.42 11.40 -5.40
C ILE A 298 -22.91 11.39 -5.03
N VAL A 299 -23.67 12.38 -5.50
CA VAL A 299 -25.13 12.43 -5.35
C VAL A 299 -25.75 11.22 -6.05
N ASP A 300 -25.42 10.99 -7.32
CA ASP A 300 -25.93 9.86 -8.11
C ASP A 300 -25.60 8.52 -7.45
N ARG A 301 -24.39 8.39 -6.91
CA ARG A 301 -23.98 7.19 -6.17
C ARG A 301 -24.83 6.96 -4.93
N LYS A 302 -25.18 8.01 -4.17
CA LYS A 302 -26.06 7.88 -3.01
C LYS A 302 -27.46 7.42 -3.43
N ASP A 303 -27.98 7.98 -4.50
CA ASP A 303 -29.32 7.64 -4.99
C ASP A 303 -29.38 6.21 -5.52
N ALA A 304 -28.33 5.75 -6.21
CA ALA A 304 -28.20 4.36 -6.62
C ALA A 304 -28.20 3.38 -5.42
N VAL A 305 -27.47 3.71 -4.35
CA VAL A 305 -27.48 2.92 -3.11
C VAL A 305 -28.86 2.91 -2.47
N ARG A 306 -29.55 4.05 -2.41
CA ARG A 306 -30.91 4.15 -1.88
C ARG A 306 -31.89 3.25 -2.66
N ARG A 307 -31.86 3.32 -4.00
CA ARG A 307 -32.70 2.49 -4.88
C ARG A 307 -32.44 1.00 -4.68
N LYS A 308 -31.17 0.59 -4.57
CA LYS A 308 -30.78 -0.80 -4.30
C LYS A 308 -31.35 -1.30 -2.97
N ASN A 309 -31.22 -0.50 -1.90
CA ASN A 309 -31.72 -0.87 -0.57
C ASN A 309 -33.25 -0.93 -0.49
N GLN A 310 -33.96 -0.11 -1.28
CA GLN A 310 -35.43 -0.18 -1.37
C GLN A 310 -35.87 -1.49 -2.04
N ARG A 311 -35.27 -1.87 -3.17
CA ARG A 311 -35.56 -3.15 -3.84
C ARG A 311 -35.36 -4.35 -2.93
N HIS A 312 -34.28 -4.37 -2.16
CA HIS A 312 -33.99 -5.46 -1.22
C HIS A 312 -34.96 -5.55 -0.02
N ARG A 313 -35.72 -4.49 0.28
CA ARG A 313 -36.75 -4.50 1.34
C ARG A 313 -38.14 -4.87 0.81
N SER A 314 -38.30 -4.86 -0.51
CA SER A 314 -39.55 -5.17 -1.21
C SER A 314 -39.57 -6.60 -1.77
N SER A 315 -38.50 -7.37 -1.57
CA SER A 315 -38.34 -8.79 -1.92
C SER A 315 -38.25 -9.61 -0.65
#